data_AF-A0A818RUI8-F1
#
_entry.id   AF-A0A818RUI8-F1
#
_cell.length_a   1.000
_cell.length_b   1.000
_cell.length_c   1.000
_cell.angle_alpha   90.00
_cell.angle_beta   90.00
_cell.angle_gamma   90.00
#
_symmetry.space_group_name_H-M   'P 1'
#
loop_
_entity.id
_entity.type
_entity.pdbx_description
1 polymer ?
#
loop_
_entity_poly.entity_id
_entity_poly.type
_entity_poly.pdbx_seq_one_letter_code
_entity_poly.pdbx_strand_id
1 'polypeptide(L)'
;MLRRRVFIDKSTGDKYCIGGLVESEEEYVHEWLQKTFNDLVQFTAPQLPRKVDLRSHMTPVEKQGDTMTCTSNALAGALEYLLKKSTGDNIDVSRLFIYYNARLKSKPDGKIADSGARIPIAIEVLKESGTCLEQIWPFDMENLNKRPHSEAYEAAHQHKIIDALKVNIDLDDMKKCLALGYPFIFGLKTFALYQKAKKNGMVPMPNPEDTPPEWIFRFDFILIVKDKIKIDHCRHAMLAVGYDDDLKKFIVRNSWGEDWGAKGYCYIPYDYMTDPNYCRDAYVIRHMDADMNGQEHWCDDDSDEGGASYAGEDDDNEVELELIDEELPEEEGLREQNEQQEQEGAEEQNEPKEQEESNEKQKPEDQNYQDN
;
A
#
# COMPACT_ATOMS: atom_id res chain seq x y z
N MET A 1 9.35 -21.87 9.71
CA MET A 1 8.56 -22.14 8.50
C MET A 1 7.55 -21.02 8.32
N LEU A 2 7.49 -20.41 7.15
CA LEU A 2 6.52 -19.35 6.82
C LEU A 2 5.15 -19.96 6.54
N ARG A 3 4.09 -19.31 6.99
CA ARG A 3 2.70 -19.72 6.77
C ARG A 3 1.90 -18.56 6.24
N ARG A 4 1.06 -18.81 5.23
CA ARG A 4 0.09 -17.85 4.73
C ARG A 4 -1.34 -18.32 4.98
N ARG A 5 -2.24 -17.35 5.16
CA ARG A 5 -3.66 -17.59 5.36
C ARG A 5 -4.43 -17.16 4.13
N VAL A 6 -5.22 -18.07 3.58
CA VAL A 6 -5.93 -17.87 2.32
C VAL A 6 -7.39 -18.26 2.50
N PHE A 7 -8.29 -17.36 2.16
CA PHE A 7 -9.70 -17.72 1.95
C PHE A 7 -9.89 -18.23 0.54
N ILE A 8 -10.54 -19.37 0.41
CA ILE A 8 -10.92 -19.96 -0.88
C ILE A 8 -12.42 -19.84 -1.04
N ASP A 9 -12.86 -19.25 -2.15
CA ASP A 9 -14.24 -19.40 -2.61
C ASP A 9 -14.45 -20.78 -3.20
N LYS A 10 -15.31 -21.58 -2.59
CA LYS A 10 -15.61 -22.92 -3.08
C LYS A 10 -16.37 -22.94 -4.41
N SER A 11 -17.07 -21.87 -4.74
CA SER A 11 -17.85 -21.74 -5.97
C SER A 11 -16.98 -21.32 -7.17
N THR A 12 -16.02 -20.41 -6.97
CA THR A 12 -15.18 -19.90 -8.07
C THR A 12 -13.76 -20.45 -8.06
N GLY A 13 -13.28 -20.96 -6.93
CA GLY A 13 -11.88 -21.33 -6.72
C GLY A 13 -10.96 -20.13 -6.46
N ASP A 14 -11.50 -18.91 -6.37
CA ASP A 14 -10.69 -17.72 -6.11
C ASP A 14 -10.05 -17.76 -4.72
N LYS A 15 -8.81 -17.29 -4.65
CA LYS A 15 -8.00 -17.23 -3.45
C LYS A 15 -7.78 -15.79 -2.99
N TYR A 16 -7.95 -15.56 -1.69
CA TYR A 16 -7.77 -14.26 -1.05
C TYR A 16 -6.82 -14.38 0.13
N CYS A 17 -5.57 -13.94 -0.04
CA CYS A 17 -4.61 -13.97 1.06
C CYS A 17 -4.83 -12.83 2.05
N ILE A 18 -4.76 -13.17 3.34
CA ILE A 18 -4.65 -12.26 4.49
C ILE A 18 -3.33 -12.50 5.22
N GLY A 19 -2.90 -11.53 6.02
CA GLY A 19 -1.70 -11.67 6.86
C GLY A 19 -0.40 -11.19 6.21
N GLY A 20 -0.47 -10.54 5.04
CA GLY A 20 0.71 -9.97 4.39
C GLY A 20 1.20 -8.65 4.97
N LEU A 21 0.48 -8.07 5.92
CA LEU A 21 0.93 -6.88 6.63
C LEU A 21 1.78 -7.29 7.83
N VAL A 22 3.06 -6.92 7.78
CA VAL A 22 4.01 -7.09 8.89
C VAL A 22 3.96 -5.85 9.78
N GLU A 23 3.92 -6.05 11.10
CA GLU A 23 3.86 -4.96 12.07
C GLU A 23 5.16 -4.13 12.08
N SER A 24 5.00 -2.81 12.18
CA SER A 24 6.09 -1.88 12.41
C SER A 24 6.57 -1.98 13.87
N GLU A 25 7.89 -2.03 14.07
CA GLU A 25 8.48 -1.81 15.40
C GLU A 25 8.75 -0.32 15.56
N GLU A 26 8.40 0.28 16.70
CA GLU A 26 8.52 1.74 16.93
C GLU A 26 9.94 2.27 16.68
N GLU A 27 10.95 1.45 16.90
CA GLU A 27 12.37 1.79 16.74
C GLU A 27 12.80 2.02 15.27
N TYR A 28 12.03 1.49 14.30
CA TYR A 28 12.39 1.50 12.87
C TYR A 28 11.70 2.59 12.05
N VAL A 29 10.79 3.37 12.63
CA VAL A 29 10.09 4.42 11.88
C VAL A 29 10.95 5.68 11.87
N HIS A 30 11.58 5.98 10.74
CA HIS A 30 12.40 7.18 10.54
C HIS A 30 11.67 8.45 11.01
N GLU A 31 12.41 9.39 11.62
CA GLU A 31 11.87 10.66 12.14
C GLU A 31 11.04 11.42 11.08
N TRP A 32 11.45 11.37 9.80
CA TRP A 32 10.72 12.05 8.74
C TRP A 32 9.31 11.46 8.48
N LEU A 33 9.10 10.16 8.76
CA LEU A 33 7.80 9.49 8.69
C LEU A 33 6.92 9.73 9.92
N GLN A 34 7.46 10.39 10.96
CA GLN A 34 6.68 10.75 12.14
C GLN A 34 5.94 12.08 11.97
N LYS A 35 6.22 12.85 10.91
CA LYS A 35 5.48 14.07 10.60
C LYS A 35 4.01 13.74 10.37
N THR A 36 3.12 14.42 11.09
CA THR A 36 1.70 14.15 10.96
C THR A 36 1.09 14.95 9.82
N PHE A 37 0.02 14.43 9.25
CA PHE A 37 -0.73 15.09 8.18
C PHE A 37 -1.20 16.50 8.60
N ASN A 38 -1.67 16.64 9.83
CA ASN A 38 -2.16 17.90 10.37
C ASN A 38 -1.06 18.94 10.63
N ASP A 39 0.20 18.53 10.81
CA ASP A 39 1.30 19.47 11.01
C ASP A 39 1.59 20.28 9.73
N LEU A 40 1.37 19.66 8.56
CA LEU A 40 1.77 20.21 7.27
C LEU A 40 0.59 20.66 6.40
N VAL A 41 -0.60 20.11 6.62
CA VAL A 41 -1.78 20.41 5.80
C VAL A 41 -2.83 21.14 6.63
N GLN A 42 -3.04 22.42 6.31
CA GLN A 42 -4.01 23.25 6.99
C GLN A 42 -5.40 23.06 6.40
N PHE A 43 -6.35 22.59 7.20
CA PHE A 43 -7.76 22.47 6.80
C PHE A 43 -8.49 23.79 7.10
N THR A 44 -9.03 24.44 6.08
CA THR A 44 -9.61 25.79 6.18
C THR A 44 -11.14 25.81 6.13
N ALA A 45 -11.80 24.69 5.84
CA ALA A 45 -13.25 24.63 5.79
C ALA A 45 -13.87 24.58 7.19
N PRO A 46 -15.01 25.27 7.41
CA PRO A 46 -15.62 25.39 8.74
C PRO A 46 -16.20 24.08 9.26
N GLN A 47 -16.59 23.17 8.36
CA GLN A 47 -17.08 21.82 8.67
C GLN A 47 -16.67 20.86 7.54
N LEU A 48 -16.48 19.59 7.89
CA LEU A 48 -16.26 18.51 6.92
C LEU A 48 -17.58 18.20 6.19
N PRO A 49 -17.54 17.84 4.90
CA PRO A 49 -18.73 17.32 4.21
C PRO A 49 -19.20 16.02 4.87
N ARG A 50 -20.48 15.68 4.72
CA ARG A 50 -21.03 14.42 5.27
C ARG A 50 -20.52 13.18 4.55
N LYS A 51 -20.11 13.34 3.29
CA LYS A 51 -19.68 12.26 2.41
C LYS A 51 -18.58 12.72 1.47
N VAL A 52 -17.59 11.85 1.29
CA VAL A 52 -16.49 12.01 0.33
C VAL A 52 -16.29 10.68 -0.37
N ASP A 53 -16.14 10.72 -1.70
CA ASP A 53 -15.89 9.52 -2.50
C ASP A 53 -14.83 9.79 -3.58
N LEU A 54 -13.64 9.22 -3.40
CA LEU A 54 -12.49 9.40 -4.30
C LEU A 54 -12.43 8.35 -5.42
N ARG A 55 -13.40 7.43 -5.51
CA ARG A 55 -13.34 6.26 -6.41
C ARG A 55 -13.29 6.63 -7.90
N SER A 56 -13.82 7.78 -8.31
CA SER A 56 -13.76 8.25 -9.71
C SER A 56 -12.33 8.41 -10.24
N HIS A 57 -11.36 8.61 -9.34
CA HIS A 57 -9.93 8.74 -9.67
C HIS A 57 -9.12 7.50 -9.27
N MET A 58 -9.77 6.42 -8.87
CA MET A 58 -9.08 5.15 -8.67
C MET A 58 -8.89 4.44 -10.02
N THR A 59 -7.82 3.68 -10.11
CA THR A 59 -7.58 2.65 -11.13
C THR A 59 -8.41 1.39 -10.84
N PRO A 60 -8.55 0.45 -11.80
CA PRO A 60 -9.20 -0.84 -11.59
C PRO A 60 -8.66 -1.58 -10.35
N VAL A 61 -9.50 -2.34 -9.64
CA VAL A 61 -9.07 -2.96 -8.38
C VAL A 61 -8.12 -4.14 -8.62
N GLU A 62 -6.95 -4.07 -7.98
CA GLU A 62 -5.91 -5.07 -8.06
C GLU A 62 -6.31 -6.44 -7.51
N LYS A 63 -5.69 -7.51 -8.02
CA LYS A 63 -5.89 -8.89 -7.54
C LYS A 63 -4.56 -9.52 -7.09
N GLN A 64 -4.31 -9.51 -5.78
CA GLN A 64 -3.08 -10.10 -5.20
C GLN A 64 -3.03 -11.64 -5.22
N GLY A 65 -4.17 -12.30 -5.45
CA GLY A 65 -4.30 -13.75 -5.40
C GLY A 65 -3.96 -14.33 -4.02
N ASP A 66 -3.14 -15.38 -4.01
CA ASP A 66 -2.72 -16.07 -2.79
C ASP A 66 -1.40 -15.55 -2.19
N THR A 67 -0.91 -14.39 -2.64
CA THR A 67 0.35 -13.78 -2.14
C THR A 67 0.15 -12.87 -0.93
N MET A 68 1.20 -12.69 -0.13
CA MET A 68 1.24 -11.74 0.99
C MET A 68 1.55 -10.29 0.57
N THR A 69 1.07 -9.85 -0.60
CA THR A 69 1.46 -8.56 -1.22
C THR A 69 0.52 -7.38 -0.87
N CYS A 70 -0.39 -7.51 0.10
CA CYS A 70 -1.40 -6.47 0.38
C CYS A 70 -0.83 -5.06 0.57
N THR A 71 0.32 -4.93 1.25
CA THR A 71 1.00 -3.65 1.48
C THR A 71 1.43 -2.96 0.18
N SER A 72 2.00 -3.72 -0.78
CA SER A 72 2.41 -3.13 -2.05
C SER A 72 1.23 -2.83 -2.97
N ASN A 73 0.16 -3.63 -2.93
CA ASN A 73 -1.06 -3.35 -3.69
C ASN A 73 -1.73 -2.06 -3.21
N ALA A 74 -1.85 -1.86 -1.89
CA ALA A 74 -2.44 -0.65 -1.33
C ALA A 74 -1.60 0.60 -1.64
N LEU A 75 -0.26 0.50 -1.60
CA LEU A 75 0.63 1.61 -1.98
C LEU A 75 0.64 1.88 -3.47
N ALA A 76 0.60 0.85 -4.32
CA ALA A 76 0.45 1.00 -5.77
C ALA A 76 -0.84 1.77 -6.07
N GLY A 77 -1.99 1.31 -5.56
CA GLY A 77 -3.26 2.00 -5.76
C GLY A 77 -3.27 3.46 -5.27
N ALA A 78 -2.55 3.78 -4.20
CA ALA A 78 -2.39 5.16 -3.73
C ALA A 78 -1.54 6.00 -4.70
N LEU A 79 -0.45 5.45 -5.22
CA LEU A 79 0.42 6.15 -6.16
C LEU A 79 -0.27 6.34 -7.52
N GLU A 80 -0.95 5.31 -8.01
CA GLU A 80 -1.73 5.36 -9.25
C GLU A 80 -2.85 6.39 -9.19
N TYR A 81 -3.52 6.53 -8.03
CA TYR A 81 -4.46 7.61 -7.81
C TYR A 81 -3.80 8.98 -8.00
N LEU A 82 -2.63 9.21 -7.40
CA LEU A 82 -1.90 10.48 -7.53
C LEU A 82 -1.44 10.72 -8.97
N LEU A 83 -0.97 9.68 -9.66
CA LEU A 83 -0.54 9.75 -11.06
C LEU A 83 -1.74 10.05 -11.99
N LYS A 84 -2.89 9.44 -11.76
CA LYS A 84 -4.12 9.75 -12.50
C LYS A 84 -4.61 11.17 -12.23
N LYS A 85 -4.49 11.65 -10.99
CA LYS A 85 -4.82 13.04 -10.65
C LYS A 85 -3.92 14.05 -11.38
N SER A 86 -2.63 13.76 -11.55
CA SER A 86 -1.70 14.67 -12.21
C SER A 86 -1.73 14.58 -13.74
N THR A 87 -1.91 13.37 -14.30
CA THR A 87 -1.81 13.13 -15.75
C THR A 87 -3.16 13.00 -16.45
N GLY A 88 -4.21 12.60 -15.73
CA GLY A 88 -5.51 12.19 -16.28
C GLY A 88 -5.55 10.73 -16.76
N ASP A 89 -4.40 10.06 -16.85
CA ASP A 89 -4.29 8.71 -17.39
C ASP A 89 -4.28 7.64 -16.29
N ASN A 90 -4.84 6.46 -16.61
CA ASN A 90 -4.64 5.28 -15.77
C ASN A 90 -3.22 4.75 -15.99
N ILE A 91 -2.35 5.00 -15.02
CA ILE A 91 -0.98 4.46 -14.98
C ILE A 91 -0.98 3.31 -13.97
N ASP A 92 -0.42 2.16 -14.37
CA ASP A 92 -0.32 0.95 -13.56
C ASP A 92 1.15 0.70 -13.18
N VAL A 93 1.42 0.61 -11.88
CA VAL A 93 2.78 0.55 -11.33
C VAL A 93 3.11 -0.82 -10.74
N SER A 94 4.36 -1.26 -10.87
CA SER A 94 4.76 -2.60 -10.47
C SER A 94 4.63 -2.81 -8.97
N ARG A 95 3.65 -3.64 -8.58
CA ARG A 95 3.43 -4.03 -7.19
C ARG A 95 4.54 -4.95 -6.68
N LEU A 96 5.10 -5.79 -7.55
CA LEU A 96 6.20 -6.69 -7.18
C LEU A 96 7.53 -5.95 -7.01
N PHE A 97 7.76 -4.85 -7.73
CA PHE A 97 8.94 -4.02 -7.50
C PHE A 97 8.91 -3.42 -6.08
N ILE A 98 7.78 -2.84 -5.68
CA ILE A 98 7.60 -2.31 -4.31
C ILE A 98 7.77 -3.44 -3.29
N TYR A 99 7.14 -4.59 -3.53
CA TYR A 99 7.13 -5.71 -2.59
C TYR A 99 8.49 -6.37 -2.38
N TYR A 100 9.23 -6.62 -3.47
CA TYR A 100 10.58 -7.18 -3.42
C TYR A 100 11.53 -6.27 -2.65
N ASN A 101 11.58 -4.99 -3.02
CA ASN A 101 12.50 -4.03 -2.40
C ASN A 101 12.17 -3.77 -0.93
N ALA A 102 10.89 -3.78 -0.54
CA ALA A 102 10.51 -3.62 0.87
C ALA A 102 10.98 -4.79 1.74
N ARG A 103 10.94 -6.03 1.21
CA ARG A 103 11.44 -7.22 1.92
C ARG A 103 12.96 -7.27 1.94
N LEU A 104 13.61 -6.92 0.83
CA LEU A 104 15.07 -6.77 0.77
C LEU A 104 15.56 -5.75 1.81
N LYS A 105 14.92 -4.58 1.88
CA LYS A 105 15.27 -3.55 2.87
C LYS A 105 15.00 -3.99 4.31
N SER A 106 13.94 -4.77 4.53
CA SER A 106 13.61 -5.32 5.86
C SER A 106 14.57 -6.43 6.33
N LYS A 107 15.21 -7.15 5.39
CA LYS A 107 16.16 -8.24 5.67
C LYS A 107 17.28 -8.26 4.62
N PRO A 108 18.25 -7.33 4.67
CA PRO A 108 19.26 -7.19 3.61
C PRO A 108 20.17 -8.40 3.44
N ASP A 109 20.34 -9.20 4.50
CA ASP A 109 21.15 -10.43 4.55
C ASP A 109 20.33 -11.71 4.32
N GLY A 110 19.01 -11.58 4.18
CA GLY A 110 18.05 -12.67 4.24
C GLY A 110 17.70 -13.27 2.87
N LYS A 111 17.29 -14.54 2.89
CA LYS A 111 16.55 -15.12 1.77
C LYS A 111 15.21 -14.37 1.60
N ILE A 112 14.94 -13.87 0.40
CA ILE A 112 13.65 -13.27 0.07
C ILE A 112 12.61 -14.39 0.01
N ALA A 113 11.44 -14.16 0.59
CA ALA A 113 10.30 -15.07 0.59
C ALA A 113 9.01 -14.27 0.67
N ASP A 114 7.87 -14.88 0.34
CA ASP A 114 6.53 -14.28 0.48
C ASP A 114 6.15 -14.14 1.96
N SER A 115 6.71 -13.13 2.63
CA SER A 115 6.66 -12.94 4.09
C SER A 115 5.90 -11.71 4.55
N GLY A 116 5.19 -11.07 3.62
CA GLY A 116 4.59 -9.77 3.84
C GLY A 116 5.59 -8.62 3.85
N ALA A 117 5.08 -7.40 3.99
CA ALA A 117 5.87 -6.18 4.05
C ALA A 117 5.27 -5.18 5.05
N ARG A 118 6.16 -4.36 5.66
CA ARG A 118 5.79 -3.25 6.54
C ARG A 118 5.45 -2.02 5.71
N ILE A 119 4.36 -1.34 6.04
CA ILE A 119 3.94 -0.10 5.33
C ILE A 119 5.07 0.96 5.35
N PRO A 120 5.70 1.31 6.49
CA PRO A 120 6.75 2.33 6.52
C PRO A 120 7.94 2.02 5.60
N ILE A 121 8.42 0.77 5.58
CA ILE A 121 9.54 0.35 4.74
C ILE A 121 9.17 0.40 3.26
N ALA A 122 7.95 0.00 2.89
CA ALA A 122 7.50 0.09 1.51
C ALA A 122 7.31 1.56 1.04
N ILE A 123 6.90 2.45 1.95
CA ILE A 123 6.88 3.90 1.70
C ILE A 123 8.31 4.44 1.47
N GLU A 124 9.28 4.01 2.26
CA GLU A 124 10.69 4.40 2.06
C GLU A 124 11.22 3.95 0.70
N VAL A 125 10.90 2.73 0.26
CA VAL A 125 11.25 2.24 -1.08
C VAL A 125 10.70 3.16 -2.16
N LEU A 126 9.42 3.55 -2.05
CA LEU A 126 8.82 4.49 -3.00
C LEU A 126 9.49 5.87 -2.99
N LYS A 127 10.04 6.31 -1.85
CA LYS A 127 10.72 7.59 -1.75
C LYS A 127 12.15 7.54 -2.31
N GLU A 128 12.87 6.46 -2.01
CA GLU A 128 14.29 6.29 -2.38
C GLU A 128 14.46 5.83 -3.83
N SER A 129 13.69 4.81 -4.23
CA SER A 129 13.81 4.16 -5.53
C SER A 129 12.65 4.53 -6.46
N GLY A 130 11.43 4.66 -5.91
CA GLY A 130 10.20 4.74 -6.69
C GLY A 130 9.68 3.36 -7.07
N THR A 131 8.95 3.27 -8.18
CA THR A 131 8.56 2.00 -8.79
C THR A 131 8.43 2.14 -10.30
N CYS A 132 8.70 1.07 -11.03
CA CYS A 132 8.50 1.05 -12.49
C CYS A 132 7.03 0.80 -12.82
N LEU A 133 6.69 0.88 -14.11
CA LEU A 133 5.37 0.47 -14.59
C LEU A 133 5.23 -1.05 -14.48
N GLU A 134 4.01 -1.53 -14.23
CA GLU A 134 3.78 -2.98 -14.09
C GLU A 134 4.11 -3.74 -15.39
N GLN A 135 3.98 -3.11 -16.56
CA GLN A 135 4.44 -3.69 -17.82
C GLN A 135 5.95 -3.98 -17.89
N ILE A 136 6.77 -3.27 -17.09
CA ILE A 136 8.23 -3.46 -17.04
C ILE A 136 8.57 -4.60 -16.08
N TRP A 137 7.90 -4.65 -14.93
CA TRP A 137 8.04 -5.74 -13.97
C TRP A 137 6.65 -6.29 -13.58
N PRO A 138 6.11 -7.24 -14.37
CA PRO A 138 4.72 -7.70 -14.23
C PRO A 138 4.44 -8.42 -12.92
N PHE A 139 3.18 -8.37 -12.48
CA PHE A 139 2.66 -9.19 -11.40
C PHE A 139 2.54 -10.66 -11.82
N ASP A 140 3.70 -11.30 -11.98
CA ASP A 140 3.86 -12.72 -12.24
C ASP A 140 4.34 -13.41 -10.96
N MET A 141 3.72 -14.52 -10.61
CA MET A 141 4.09 -15.32 -9.44
C MET A 141 5.55 -15.81 -9.52
N GLU A 142 6.08 -16.01 -10.72
CA GLU A 142 7.50 -16.35 -10.91
C GLU A 142 8.45 -15.20 -10.52
N ASN A 143 7.96 -13.96 -10.52
CA ASN A 143 8.73 -12.78 -10.14
C ASN A 143 8.61 -12.45 -8.65
N LEU A 144 7.72 -13.13 -7.91
CA LEU A 144 7.38 -12.79 -6.53
C LEU A 144 8.60 -12.64 -5.63
N ASN A 145 9.59 -13.53 -5.75
CA ASN A 145 10.81 -13.50 -4.94
C ASN A 145 12.09 -13.19 -5.74
N LYS A 146 11.95 -12.85 -7.02
CA LYS A 146 13.08 -12.50 -7.89
C LYS A 146 13.38 -11.01 -7.82
N ARG A 147 14.67 -10.67 -7.90
CA ARG A 147 15.14 -9.30 -8.04
C ARG A 147 14.66 -8.72 -9.37
N PRO A 148 14.04 -7.53 -9.39
CA PRO A 148 13.78 -6.81 -10.63
C PRO A 148 15.08 -6.58 -11.42
N HIS A 149 15.00 -6.65 -12.76
CA HIS A 149 16.15 -6.37 -13.62
C HIS A 149 16.56 -4.88 -13.58
N SER A 150 17.75 -4.54 -14.06
CA SER A 150 18.32 -3.18 -13.99
C SER A 150 17.41 -2.13 -14.65
N GLU A 151 16.81 -2.42 -15.79
CA GLU A 151 15.90 -1.50 -16.48
C GLU A 151 14.65 -1.19 -15.65
N ALA A 152 14.20 -2.11 -14.80
CA ALA A 152 13.11 -1.85 -13.86
C ALA A 152 13.54 -0.85 -12.77
N TYR A 153 14.78 -0.93 -12.28
CA TYR A 153 15.32 0.05 -11.33
C TYR A 153 15.53 1.43 -11.97
N GLU A 154 16.02 1.48 -13.21
CA GLU A 154 16.16 2.74 -13.95
C GLU A 154 14.82 3.41 -14.19
N ALA A 155 13.82 2.65 -14.65
CA ALA A 155 12.46 3.15 -14.86
C ALA A 155 11.77 3.55 -13.54
N ALA A 156 12.13 2.94 -12.42
CA ALA A 156 11.51 3.21 -11.13
C ALA A 156 11.67 4.66 -10.66
N HIS A 157 12.76 5.32 -11.07
CA HIS A 157 13.04 6.69 -10.69
C HIS A 157 11.99 7.71 -11.17
N GLN A 158 11.18 7.35 -12.16
CA GLN A 158 10.13 8.22 -12.70
C GLN A 158 8.91 8.33 -11.79
N HIS A 159 8.67 7.35 -10.90
CA HIS A 159 7.48 7.32 -10.04
C HIS A 159 7.88 7.28 -8.55
N LYS A 160 8.68 8.27 -8.15
CA LYS A 160 9.04 8.48 -6.74
C LYS A 160 7.99 9.29 -6.01
N ILE A 161 7.69 8.91 -4.78
CA ILE A 161 6.96 9.81 -3.88
C ILE A 161 7.91 10.88 -3.35
N ILE A 162 7.38 12.08 -3.09
CA ILE A 162 8.16 13.16 -2.50
C ILE A 162 8.14 13.11 -0.98
N ASP A 163 7.04 12.63 -0.41
CA ASP A 163 6.88 12.53 1.04
C ASP A 163 5.76 11.58 1.44
N ALA A 164 5.70 11.30 2.73
CA ALA A 164 4.57 10.63 3.34
C ALA A 164 4.30 11.23 4.72
N LEU A 165 3.02 11.30 5.09
CA LEU A 165 2.55 11.92 6.31
C LEU A 165 1.73 10.91 7.11
N LYS A 166 2.03 10.78 8.39
CA LYS A 166 1.28 9.92 9.29
C LYS A 166 -0.11 10.49 9.54
N VAL A 167 -1.13 9.65 9.46
CA VAL A 167 -2.50 9.98 9.82
C VAL A 167 -2.75 9.44 11.22
N ASN A 168 -3.28 10.29 12.11
CA ASN A 168 -3.65 9.83 13.43
C ASN A 168 -4.84 8.86 13.31
N ILE A 169 -4.88 7.85 14.18
CA ILE A 169 -6.03 6.96 14.30
C ILE A 169 -7.12 7.68 15.08
N ASP A 170 -7.74 8.65 14.40
CA ASP A 170 -8.76 9.56 14.90
C ASP A 170 -9.74 9.87 13.77
N LEU A 171 -11.04 9.91 14.08
CA LEU A 171 -12.09 10.04 13.08
C LEU A 171 -11.98 11.35 12.29
N ASP A 172 -11.75 12.47 12.99
CA ASP A 172 -11.72 13.77 12.36
C ASP A 172 -10.48 13.92 11.49
N ASP A 173 -9.33 13.42 11.93
CA ASP A 173 -8.09 13.46 11.16
C ASP A 173 -8.15 12.60 9.90
N MET A 174 -8.70 11.38 10.00
CA MET A 174 -8.92 10.51 8.84
C MET A 174 -9.91 11.14 7.85
N LYS A 175 -11.02 11.72 8.33
CA LYS A 175 -11.98 12.41 7.47
C LYS A 175 -11.40 13.66 6.83
N LYS A 176 -10.57 14.44 7.53
CA LYS A 176 -9.86 15.61 6.95
C LYS A 176 -8.96 15.19 5.80
N CYS A 177 -8.20 14.10 5.95
CA CYS A 177 -7.34 13.57 4.87
C CYS A 177 -8.17 13.34 3.60
N LEU A 178 -9.26 12.59 3.73
CA LEU A 178 -10.13 12.24 2.61
C LEU A 178 -10.85 13.48 2.05
N ALA A 179 -11.35 14.38 2.90
CA ALA A 179 -12.02 15.61 2.49
C ALA A 179 -11.10 16.60 1.76
N LEU A 180 -9.78 16.47 1.93
CA LEU A 180 -8.75 17.19 1.17
C LEU A 180 -8.31 16.47 -0.11
N GLY A 181 -8.93 15.32 -0.42
CA GLY A 181 -8.63 14.51 -1.60
C GLY A 181 -7.48 13.52 -1.42
N TYR A 182 -6.98 13.31 -0.19
CA TYR A 182 -5.89 12.38 0.09
C TYR A 182 -6.40 11.01 0.54
N PRO A 183 -6.31 9.96 -0.30
CA PRO A 183 -6.47 8.60 0.19
C PRO A 183 -5.30 8.25 1.11
N PHE A 184 -5.55 7.40 2.09
CA PHE A 184 -4.51 6.96 3.03
C PHE A 184 -4.46 5.44 3.11
N ILE A 185 -3.25 4.89 3.04
CA ILE A 185 -3.01 3.49 3.34
C ILE A 185 -3.13 3.30 4.85
N PHE A 186 -3.62 2.14 5.29
CA PHE A 186 -3.66 1.77 6.70
C PHE A 186 -3.53 0.26 6.87
N GLY A 187 -3.11 -0.13 8.06
CA GLY A 187 -3.11 -1.52 8.50
C GLY A 187 -4.30 -1.84 9.39
N LEU A 188 -5.04 -2.89 9.07
CA LEU A 188 -6.18 -3.34 9.85
C LEU A 188 -6.00 -4.78 10.31
N LYS A 189 -6.26 -5.02 11.60
CA LYS A 189 -6.45 -6.34 12.15
C LYS A 189 -7.81 -6.87 11.73
N THR A 190 -7.83 -7.85 10.82
CA THR A 190 -9.01 -8.55 10.33
C THR A 190 -9.36 -9.74 11.24
N PHE A 191 -10.63 -10.12 11.25
CA PHE A 191 -11.20 -11.18 12.09
C PHE A 191 -11.98 -12.15 11.21
N ALA A 192 -12.36 -13.32 11.74
CA ALA A 192 -13.13 -14.34 11.01
C ALA A 192 -14.37 -13.79 10.28
N LEU A 193 -15.08 -12.81 10.85
CA LEU A 193 -16.26 -12.21 10.22
C LEU A 193 -15.96 -11.28 9.03
N TYR A 194 -14.71 -10.88 8.81
CA TYR A 194 -14.30 -10.03 7.70
C TYR A 194 -14.71 -10.64 6.34
N GLN A 195 -14.66 -11.97 6.24
CA GLN A 195 -15.02 -12.70 5.03
C GLN A 195 -16.47 -12.48 4.58
N LYS A 196 -17.38 -12.09 5.49
CA LYS A 196 -18.77 -11.75 5.16
C LYS A 196 -18.87 -10.55 4.22
N ALA A 197 -17.86 -9.67 4.23
CA ALA A 197 -17.80 -8.54 3.33
C ALA A 197 -17.69 -8.95 1.86
N LYS A 198 -17.35 -10.21 1.53
CA LYS A 198 -17.29 -10.67 0.15
C LYS A 198 -18.60 -10.45 -0.63
N LYS A 199 -19.77 -10.59 0.02
CA LYS A 199 -21.07 -10.49 -0.65
C LYS A 199 -21.35 -9.07 -1.17
N ASN A 200 -21.12 -8.06 -0.35
CA ASN A 200 -21.59 -6.70 -0.60
C ASN A 200 -20.64 -5.59 -0.11
N GLY A 201 -19.42 -5.95 0.26
CA GLY A 201 -18.42 -5.06 0.82
C GLY A 201 -18.66 -4.65 2.27
N MET A 202 -19.77 -5.03 2.92
CA MET A 202 -20.08 -4.57 4.28
C MET A 202 -19.24 -5.33 5.32
N VAL A 203 -18.28 -4.63 5.94
CA VAL A 203 -17.46 -5.21 7.00
C VAL A 203 -18.19 -5.09 8.33
N PRO A 204 -18.50 -6.20 9.03
CA PRO A 204 -19.08 -6.14 10.36
C PRO A 204 -18.03 -5.70 11.40
N MET A 205 -18.48 -5.11 12.50
CA MET A 205 -17.62 -4.93 13.68
C MET A 205 -17.08 -6.29 14.17
N PRO A 206 -15.83 -6.35 14.66
CA PRO A 206 -15.36 -7.50 15.40
C PRO A 206 -16.27 -7.78 16.60
N ASN A 207 -16.66 -9.03 16.80
CA ASN A 207 -17.40 -9.43 18.00
C ASN A 207 -16.42 -9.47 19.19
N PRO A 208 -16.74 -8.87 20.35
CA PRO A 208 -15.93 -9.00 21.57
C PRO A 208 -15.62 -10.44 21.98
N GLU A 209 -16.47 -11.41 21.63
CA GLU A 209 -16.21 -12.85 21.87
C GLU A 209 -15.21 -13.47 20.87
N ASP A 210 -14.99 -12.81 19.74
CA ASP A 210 -13.96 -13.15 18.75
C ASP A 210 -12.67 -12.36 19.00
N THR A 211 -12.68 -11.35 19.89
CA THR A 211 -11.50 -10.60 20.34
C THR A 211 -10.91 -11.27 21.58
N PRO A 212 -9.71 -11.89 21.53
CA PRO A 212 -9.12 -12.51 22.69
C PRO A 212 -8.73 -11.48 23.74
N PRO A 213 -8.62 -11.91 25.01
CA PRO A 213 -8.04 -11.11 26.08
C PRO A 213 -6.66 -10.56 25.70
N GLU A 214 -6.38 -9.33 26.11
CA GLU A 214 -5.20 -8.55 25.73
C GLU A 214 -3.85 -9.28 25.98
N TRP A 215 -3.79 -10.16 26.99
CA TRP A 215 -2.58 -10.93 27.33
C TRP A 215 -2.21 -12.01 26.30
N ILE A 216 -3.16 -12.45 25.46
CA ILE A 216 -2.90 -13.43 24.39
C ILE A 216 -2.08 -12.81 23.25
N PHE A 217 -2.11 -11.49 23.07
CA PHE A 217 -1.39 -10.81 22.00
C PHE A 217 0.13 -10.68 22.20
N ARG A 218 0.68 -11.12 23.36
CA ARG A 218 2.13 -11.03 23.65
C ARG A 218 2.95 -12.17 23.04
N PHE A 219 2.32 -13.15 22.40
CA PHE A 219 3.00 -14.26 21.75
C PHE A 219 2.32 -14.56 20.41
N ASP A 220 3.10 -14.68 19.33
CA ASP A 220 2.68 -15.23 18.03
C ASP A 220 2.37 -16.74 18.12
N PHE A 221 1.58 -17.15 19.12
CA PHE A 221 1.23 -18.54 19.37
C PHE A 221 -0.24 -18.80 19.07
N ILE A 222 -0.46 -19.75 18.16
CA ILE A 222 -1.72 -20.47 18.00
C ILE A 222 -2.01 -21.18 19.33
N LEU A 223 -3.02 -20.75 20.06
CA LEU A 223 -3.57 -21.52 21.18
C LEU A 223 -4.63 -22.49 20.63
N ILE A 224 -4.27 -23.77 20.48
CA ILE A 224 -5.26 -24.85 20.30
C ILE A 224 -5.90 -25.10 21.66
N VAL A 225 -7.07 -24.49 21.91
CA VAL A 225 -7.90 -24.82 23.07
C VAL A 225 -9.03 -25.73 22.61
N LYS A 226 -8.91 -27.02 22.96
CA LYS A 226 -9.96 -28.07 22.98
C LYS A 226 -11.25 -27.74 22.19
N ASP A 227 -11.25 -28.14 20.92
CA ASP A 227 -12.44 -28.29 20.06
C ASP A 227 -13.23 -27.00 19.73
N LYS A 228 -12.62 -25.82 19.90
CA LYS A 228 -13.09 -24.57 19.27
C LYS A 228 -11.91 -23.84 18.66
N ILE A 229 -11.81 -23.85 17.32
CA ILE A 229 -10.91 -22.94 16.60
C ILE A 229 -11.46 -21.53 16.83
N LYS A 230 -10.92 -20.82 17.82
CA LYS A 230 -11.18 -19.40 18.03
C LYS A 230 -9.90 -18.75 18.52
N ILE A 231 -9.24 -18.04 17.61
CA ILE A 231 -8.58 -16.73 17.73
C ILE A 231 -7.91 -16.51 16.37
N ASP A 232 -8.67 -15.91 15.45
CA ASP A 232 -8.26 -15.76 14.05
C ASP A 232 -8.15 -14.28 13.73
N HIS A 233 -6.95 -13.73 13.91
CA HIS A 233 -6.63 -12.40 13.44
C HIS A 233 -5.44 -12.43 12.52
N CYS A 234 -5.59 -11.76 11.39
CA CYS A 234 -4.50 -11.43 10.49
C CYS A 234 -4.50 -9.93 10.26
N ARG A 235 -3.33 -9.37 9.97
CA ARG A 235 -3.22 -7.98 9.56
C ARG A 235 -3.29 -7.89 8.04
N HIS A 236 -4.03 -6.91 7.55
CA HIS A 236 -4.21 -6.64 6.12
C HIS A 236 -4.03 -5.16 5.87
N ALA A 237 -3.33 -4.80 4.79
CA ALA A 237 -3.14 -3.41 4.39
C ALA A 237 -4.14 -3.07 3.27
N MET A 238 -4.80 -1.92 3.39
CA MET A 238 -5.81 -1.46 2.44
C MET A 238 -5.71 0.06 2.27
N LEU A 239 -6.46 0.61 1.31
CA LEU A 239 -6.47 2.03 0.99
C LEU A 239 -7.83 2.64 1.32
N ALA A 240 -7.89 3.61 2.22
CA ALA A 240 -9.11 4.38 2.48
C ALA A 240 -9.27 5.46 1.41
N VAL A 241 -10.46 5.52 0.81
CA VAL A 241 -10.75 6.33 -0.38
C VAL A 241 -12.02 7.16 -0.26
N GLY A 242 -12.62 7.23 0.93
CA GLY A 242 -13.82 8.00 1.15
C GLY A 242 -14.47 7.67 2.49
N TYR A 243 -15.57 8.35 2.78
CA TYR A 243 -16.39 8.09 3.94
C TYR A 243 -17.83 8.53 3.70
N ASP A 244 -18.75 7.97 4.50
CA ASP A 244 -20.18 8.26 4.43
C ASP A 244 -20.73 8.31 5.88
N ASP A 245 -21.09 9.51 6.35
CA ASP A 245 -21.57 9.74 7.71
C ASP A 245 -22.94 9.14 7.99
N ASP A 246 -23.78 8.97 6.96
CA ASP A 246 -25.08 8.32 7.12
C ASP A 246 -24.91 6.82 7.38
N LEU A 247 -23.91 6.22 6.74
CA LEU A 247 -23.53 4.83 6.98
C LEU A 247 -22.59 4.63 8.18
N LYS A 248 -21.95 5.71 8.64
CA LYS A 248 -20.84 5.72 9.61
C LYS A 248 -19.71 4.76 9.22
N LYS A 249 -19.31 4.80 7.95
CA LYS A 249 -18.30 3.90 7.38
C LYS A 249 -17.31 4.64 6.50
N PHE A 250 -16.06 4.19 6.52
CA PHE A 250 -15.08 4.51 5.50
C PHE A 250 -15.32 3.64 4.26
N ILE A 251 -15.09 4.22 3.09
CA ILE A 251 -15.02 3.52 1.80
C ILE A 251 -13.56 3.10 1.60
N VAL A 252 -13.32 1.81 1.40
CA VAL A 252 -11.98 1.23 1.38
C VAL A 252 -11.79 0.40 0.11
N ARG A 253 -10.71 0.65 -0.62
CA ARG A 253 -10.25 -0.17 -1.74
C ARG A 253 -9.45 -1.35 -1.20
N ASN A 254 -9.89 -2.56 -1.52
CA ASN A 254 -9.17 -3.80 -1.22
C ASN A 254 -8.27 -4.17 -2.43
N SER A 255 -7.59 -5.33 -2.37
CA SER A 255 -6.69 -5.83 -3.43
C SER A 255 -7.03 -7.27 -3.86
N TRP A 256 -8.34 -7.57 -3.91
CA TRP A 256 -8.89 -8.90 -4.17
C TRP A 256 -9.70 -8.99 -5.47
N GLY A 257 -9.49 -8.06 -6.38
CA GLY A 257 -10.17 -7.95 -7.67
C GLY A 257 -11.59 -7.37 -7.57
N GLU A 258 -12.13 -6.97 -8.71
CA GLU A 258 -13.44 -6.33 -8.83
C GLU A 258 -14.63 -7.27 -8.58
N ASP A 259 -14.41 -8.58 -8.60
CA ASP A 259 -15.45 -9.57 -8.31
C ASP A 259 -15.68 -9.79 -6.81
N TRP A 260 -14.82 -9.23 -5.95
CA TRP A 260 -14.95 -9.34 -4.50
C TRP A 260 -15.66 -8.13 -3.89
N GLY A 261 -16.56 -8.34 -2.94
CA GLY A 261 -17.19 -7.26 -2.17
C GLY A 261 -18.04 -6.33 -3.04
N ALA A 262 -17.96 -5.04 -2.78
CA ALA A 262 -18.64 -4.02 -3.58
C ALA A 262 -17.72 -3.55 -4.72
N LYS A 263 -17.56 -4.38 -5.75
CA LYS A 263 -16.67 -4.09 -6.91
C LYS A 263 -15.19 -3.88 -6.53
N GLY A 264 -14.69 -4.72 -5.64
CA GLY A 264 -13.34 -4.65 -5.07
C GLY A 264 -13.22 -3.68 -3.88
N TYR A 265 -14.31 -3.02 -3.49
CA TYR A 265 -14.36 -2.13 -2.32
C TYR A 265 -15.08 -2.78 -1.15
N CYS A 266 -14.79 -2.27 0.04
CA CYS A 266 -15.51 -2.57 1.26
C CYS A 266 -15.82 -1.30 2.06
N TYR A 267 -16.77 -1.43 2.98
CA TYR A 267 -17.24 -0.36 3.84
C TYR A 267 -16.97 -0.75 5.28
N ILE A 268 -16.04 -0.04 5.92
CA ILE A 268 -15.55 -0.38 7.26
C ILE A 268 -16.11 0.62 8.28
N PRO A 269 -16.75 0.16 9.38
CA PRO A 269 -17.27 1.04 10.43
C PRO A 269 -16.22 2.00 10.97
N TYR A 270 -16.62 3.24 11.25
CA TYR A 270 -15.76 4.24 11.90
C TYR A 270 -15.11 3.69 13.16
N ASP A 271 -15.93 3.15 14.08
CA ASP A 271 -15.47 2.59 15.36
C ASP A 271 -14.42 1.47 15.20
N TYR A 272 -14.41 0.76 14.06
CA TYR A 272 -13.40 -0.26 13.78
C TYR A 272 -12.08 0.39 13.35
N MET A 273 -12.12 1.33 12.40
CA MET A 273 -10.93 1.98 11.87
C MET A 273 -10.31 3.01 12.82
N THR A 274 -11.06 3.52 13.79
CA THR A 274 -10.58 4.49 14.77
C THR A 274 -10.19 3.86 16.11
N ASP A 275 -10.21 2.53 16.23
CA ASP A 275 -9.69 1.83 17.41
C ASP A 275 -8.19 1.46 17.18
N PRO A 276 -7.25 2.00 17.97
CA PRO A 276 -5.81 1.73 17.82
C PRO A 276 -5.40 0.29 18.16
N ASN A 277 -6.30 -0.53 18.72
CA ASN A 277 -6.11 -1.97 18.89
C ASN A 277 -6.34 -2.74 17.59
N TYR A 278 -7.05 -2.14 16.63
CA TYR A 278 -7.42 -2.74 15.36
C TYR A 278 -6.73 -2.07 14.16
N CYS A 279 -6.66 -0.75 14.14
CA CYS A 279 -6.11 0.03 13.05
C CYS A 279 -4.79 0.69 13.45
N ARG A 280 -3.76 0.57 12.61
CA ARG A 280 -2.42 1.15 12.80
C ARG A 280 -1.78 1.52 11.47
N ASP A 281 -0.62 2.15 11.53
CA ASP A 281 0.22 2.45 10.36
C ASP A 281 -0.55 3.16 9.23
N ALA A 282 -1.28 4.23 9.58
CA ALA A 282 -2.02 5.03 8.62
C ALA A 282 -1.14 6.14 8.03
N TYR A 283 -1.04 6.21 6.70
CA TYR A 283 -0.18 7.16 6.00
C TYR A 283 -0.82 7.68 4.71
N VAL A 284 -0.64 8.98 4.46
CA VAL A 284 -0.83 9.61 3.15
C VAL A 284 0.52 9.65 2.46
N ILE A 285 0.61 9.17 1.21
CA ILE A 285 1.78 9.44 0.36
C ILE A 285 1.51 10.67 -0.51
N ARG A 286 2.57 11.38 -0.92
CA ARG A 286 2.50 12.57 -1.77
C ARG A 286 3.40 12.43 -2.99
N HIS A 287 2.94 12.95 -4.12
CA HIS A 287 3.66 13.01 -5.38
C HIS A 287 3.79 14.47 -5.84
N MET A 288 4.85 14.81 -6.59
CA MET A 288 5.21 16.20 -6.92
C MET A 288 4.12 16.95 -7.69
N ASP A 289 3.44 16.27 -8.61
CA ASP A 289 2.53 16.87 -9.58
C ASP A 289 1.04 16.68 -9.23
N ALA A 290 0.73 16.09 -8.07
CA ALA A 290 -0.66 15.90 -7.65
C ALA A 290 -1.19 17.17 -6.99
N ASP A 291 -1.98 17.96 -7.72
CA ASP A 291 -2.82 19.00 -7.11
C ASP A 291 -4.05 18.36 -6.48
N MET A 292 -4.24 18.62 -5.18
CA MET A 292 -5.26 17.97 -4.37
C MET A 292 -6.30 19.01 -4.01
N ASN A 293 -7.42 19.02 -4.74
CA ASN A 293 -8.53 19.91 -4.50
C ASN A 293 -9.72 19.15 -3.88
N GLY A 294 -9.69 19.00 -2.56
CA GLY A 294 -10.69 18.21 -1.84
C GLY A 294 -12.16 18.56 -2.11
N GLN A 295 -12.48 19.80 -2.48
CA GLN A 295 -13.86 20.25 -2.71
C GLN A 295 -14.54 19.61 -3.93
N GLU A 296 -13.77 19.10 -4.89
CA GLU A 296 -14.34 18.45 -6.09
C GLU A 296 -14.97 17.07 -5.78
N HIS A 297 -14.69 16.51 -4.59
CA HIS A 297 -15.10 15.17 -4.18
C HIS A 297 -16.21 15.16 -3.12
N TRP A 298 -16.72 16.34 -2.76
CA TRP A 298 -17.79 16.47 -1.79
C TRP A 298 -19.10 16.12 -2.48
N CYS A 299 -19.87 15.21 -1.91
CA CYS A 299 -21.23 14.95 -2.40
C CYS A 299 -22.18 15.97 -1.77
N ASP A 300 -22.88 16.75 -2.59
CA ASP A 300 -23.94 17.66 -2.12
C ASP A 300 -25.15 16.84 -1.64
N ASP A 301 -25.77 17.28 -0.53
CA ASP A 301 -26.95 16.64 0.11
C ASP A 301 -28.15 16.45 -0.84
N ASP A 302 -28.20 17.16 -1.97
CA ASP A 302 -29.34 17.20 -2.90
C ASP A 302 -29.12 16.41 -4.21
N SER A 303 -27.95 15.80 -4.43
CA SER A 303 -27.67 15.03 -5.66
C SER A 303 -27.78 13.52 -5.42
N ASP A 304 -28.99 13.01 -5.61
CA ASP A 304 -29.35 11.58 -5.71
C ASP A 304 -28.77 10.91 -6.98
N GLU A 305 -27.65 11.40 -7.52
CA GLU A 305 -26.99 10.82 -8.69
C GLU A 305 -25.75 10.03 -8.26
N GLY A 306 -25.97 8.74 -8.01
CA GLY A 306 -24.90 7.77 -7.84
C GLY A 306 -24.77 7.16 -6.44
N GLY A 307 -25.80 7.30 -5.60
CA GLY A 307 -25.99 6.37 -4.49
C GLY A 307 -25.97 4.96 -5.06
N ALA A 308 -24.86 4.24 -4.90
CA ALA A 308 -24.82 2.81 -5.15
C ALA A 308 -26.02 2.26 -4.37
N SER A 309 -27.05 1.85 -5.08
CA SER A 309 -28.25 1.29 -4.46
C SER A 309 -27.74 0.11 -3.66
N TYR A 310 -27.68 0.27 -2.34
CA TYR A 310 -27.41 -0.82 -1.43
C TYR A 310 -28.66 -1.69 -1.48
N ALA A 311 -28.77 -2.49 -2.53
CA ALA A 311 -29.74 -3.55 -2.62
C ALA A 311 -29.34 -4.53 -1.50
N GLY A 312 -29.92 -4.30 -0.32
CA GLY A 312 -30.14 -5.32 0.69
C GLY A 312 -31.13 -6.32 0.11
N GLU A 313 -30.71 -7.03 -0.92
CA GLU A 313 -31.33 -8.29 -1.28
C GLU A 313 -30.64 -9.33 -0.40
N ASP A 314 -31.37 -9.70 0.65
CA ASP A 314 -31.20 -10.96 1.39
C ASP A 314 -31.44 -12.12 0.40
N ASP A 315 -30.56 -12.27 -0.59
CA ASP A 315 -30.43 -13.49 -1.35
C ASP A 315 -29.68 -14.49 -0.45
N ASP A 316 -30.40 -15.54 -0.04
CA ASP A 316 -30.00 -16.61 0.88
C ASP A 316 -28.87 -17.51 0.34
N ASN A 317 -28.21 -17.12 -0.75
CA ASN A 317 -27.03 -17.79 -1.27
C ASN A 317 -25.83 -17.49 -0.36
N GLU A 318 -25.63 -18.31 0.67
CA GLU A 318 -24.42 -18.30 1.50
C GLU A 318 -23.19 -18.55 0.61
N VAL A 319 -22.30 -17.56 0.53
CA VAL A 319 -20.98 -17.74 -0.09
C VAL A 319 -20.14 -18.62 0.84
N GLU A 320 -19.89 -19.85 0.42
CA GLU A 320 -19.10 -20.80 1.20
C GLU A 320 -17.60 -20.52 1.03
N LEU A 321 -17.02 -19.86 2.05
CA LEU A 321 -15.58 -19.57 2.12
C LEU A 321 -14.89 -20.58 3.05
N GLU A 322 -13.75 -21.10 2.60
CA GLU A 322 -12.87 -21.95 3.41
C GLU A 322 -11.58 -21.22 3.73
N LEU A 323 -11.22 -21.13 5.01
CA LEU A 323 -9.93 -20.60 5.44
C LEU A 323 -8.94 -21.75 5.57
N ILE A 324 -7.79 -21.61 4.91
CA ILE A 324 -6.68 -22.57 5.02
C ILE A 324 -5.40 -21.88 5.49
N ASP A 325 -4.62 -22.61 6.29
CA ASP A 325 -3.23 -22.30 6.62
C ASP A 325 -2.32 -23.08 5.67
N GLU A 326 -1.68 -22.41 4.72
CA GLU A 326 -0.72 -23.03 3.80
C GLU A 326 0.71 -22.83 4.32
N GLU A 327 1.47 -23.92 4.45
CA GLU A 327 2.92 -23.87 4.68
C GLU A 327 3.63 -23.55 3.37
N LEU A 328 4.45 -22.50 3.38
CA LEU A 328 5.24 -22.13 2.22
C LEU A 328 6.54 -22.94 2.19
N PRO A 329 6.95 -23.47 1.02
CA PRO A 329 8.22 -24.17 0.89
C PRO A 329 9.37 -23.26 1.27
N GLU A 330 10.39 -23.81 1.93
CA GLU A 330 11.62 -23.06 2.21
C GLU A 330 12.36 -22.83 0.88
N GLU A 331 12.44 -21.58 0.42
CA GLU A 331 13.21 -21.30 -0.79
C GLU A 331 14.70 -21.60 -0.56
N GLU A 332 15.26 -22.45 -1.41
CA GLU A 332 16.70 -22.73 -1.47
C GLU A 332 17.40 -21.49 -2.05
N GLY A 333 17.85 -20.62 -1.14
CA GLY A 333 18.81 -19.52 -1.32
C GLY A 333 19.17 -19.13 -2.76
N LEU A 334 18.48 -18.12 -3.28
CA LEU A 334 18.82 -17.36 -4.52
C LEU A 334 20.16 -16.59 -4.45
N ARG A 335 21.08 -16.96 -3.55
CA ARG A 335 22.37 -16.25 -3.33
C ARG A 335 23.21 -16.17 -4.62
N GLU A 336 23.21 -17.22 -5.42
CA GLU A 336 24.09 -17.29 -6.60
C GLU A 336 23.63 -16.42 -7.78
N GLN A 337 22.34 -16.10 -7.90
CA GLN A 337 21.83 -15.25 -8.99
C GLN A 337 21.97 -13.75 -8.66
N ASN A 338 21.85 -13.40 -7.38
CA ASN A 338 21.95 -12.00 -6.92
C ASN A 338 23.40 -11.47 -6.95
N GLU A 339 24.40 -12.33 -6.69
CA GLU A 339 25.82 -11.93 -6.72
C GLU A 339 26.33 -11.68 -8.15
N GLN A 340 25.79 -12.37 -9.17
CA GLN A 340 26.19 -12.16 -10.57
C GLN A 340 25.69 -10.82 -11.13
N GLN A 341 24.44 -10.43 -10.80
CA GLN A 341 23.89 -9.14 -11.26
C GLN A 341 24.52 -7.93 -10.53
N GLU A 342 24.96 -8.08 -9.27
CA GLU A 342 25.71 -7.03 -8.56
C GLU A 342 27.12 -6.82 -9.11
N GLN A 343 27.77 -7.87 -9.61
CA GLN A 343 29.08 -7.76 -10.26
C GLN A 343 28.97 -7.09 -11.63
N GLU A 344 27.96 -7.44 -12.44
CA GLU A 344 27.75 -6.83 -13.77
C GLU A 344 27.42 -5.33 -13.69
N GLY A 345 26.60 -4.91 -12.72
CA GLY A 345 26.27 -3.48 -12.52
C GLY A 345 27.42 -2.63 -11.94
N ALA A 346 28.40 -3.26 -11.26
CA ALA A 346 29.58 -2.58 -10.74
C ALA A 346 30.71 -2.43 -11.80
N GLU A 347 30.73 -3.31 -12.81
CA GLU A 347 31.69 -3.24 -13.92
C GLU A 347 31.33 -2.16 -14.94
N GLU A 348 30.03 -1.92 -15.20
CA GLU A 348 29.59 -0.83 -16.12
C GLU A 348 29.84 0.59 -15.58
N GLN A 349 30.01 0.77 -14.27
CA GLN A 349 30.30 2.09 -13.67
C GLN A 349 31.79 2.47 -13.66
N ASN A 350 32.68 1.56 -14.10
CA ASN A 350 34.13 1.77 -14.05
C ASN A 350 34.82 1.87 -15.43
N GLU A 351 34.09 2.02 -16.52
CA GLU A 351 34.72 2.40 -17.80
C GLU A 351 35.16 3.89 -17.75
N PRO A 352 36.47 4.19 -17.90
CA PRO A 352 36.93 5.56 -17.87
C PRO A 352 36.57 6.28 -19.18
N LYS A 353 35.76 7.34 -19.07
CA LYS A 353 35.53 8.30 -20.16
C LYS A 353 36.84 9.03 -20.47
N GLU A 354 37.47 8.72 -21.61
CA GLU A 354 38.55 9.52 -22.18
C GLU A 354 38.01 10.93 -22.49
N GLN A 355 38.53 11.94 -21.80
CA GLN A 355 38.25 13.35 -22.08
C GLN A 355 39.25 13.87 -23.12
N GLU A 356 38.74 14.29 -24.28
CA GLU A 356 39.47 15.12 -25.24
C GLU A 356 39.66 16.53 -24.68
N GLU A 357 40.88 16.86 -24.25
CA GLU A 357 41.32 18.23 -23.99
C GLU A 357 41.80 18.88 -25.29
N SER A 358 41.03 19.83 -25.84
CA SER A 358 41.61 20.96 -26.57
C SER A 358 40.66 22.15 -26.63
N ASN A 359 40.95 23.19 -25.84
CA ASN A 359 40.95 24.62 -26.24
C ASN A 359 40.85 25.52 -25.01
N GLU A 360 41.87 26.33 -24.74
CA GLU A 360 41.77 27.79 -24.97
C GLU A 360 43.00 28.60 -24.50
N LYS A 361 43.41 29.50 -25.41
CA LYS A 361 43.84 30.90 -25.19
C LYS A 361 45.28 31.22 -24.78
N GLN A 362 46.01 31.66 -25.81
CA GLN A 362 47.12 32.61 -25.75
C GLN A 362 46.71 33.92 -25.04
N LYS A 363 47.60 34.43 -24.19
CA LYS A 363 47.58 35.80 -23.63
C LYS A 363 48.32 36.78 -24.55
N PRO A 364 47.91 38.05 -24.66
CA PRO A 364 48.76 39.11 -25.17
C PRO A 364 49.58 39.78 -24.06
N GLU A 365 50.78 40.20 -24.43
CA GLU A 365 51.80 40.90 -23.62
C GLU A 365 51.48 42.40 -23.54
N ASP A 366 51.44 42.95 -22.32
CA ASP A 366 51.50 44.40 -22.09
C ASP A 366 52.96 44.81 -21.86
N GLN A 367 53.48 45.61 -22.79
CA GLN A 367 54.74 46.32 -22.66
C GLN A 367 54.50 47.66 -21.94
N ASN A 368 55.25 47.92 -20.87
CA ASN A 368 55.47 49.29 -20.41
C ASN A 368 56.92 49.43 -19.91
N TYR A 369 57.73 50.17 -20.68
CA TYR A 369 59.03 50.70 -20.27
C TYR A 369 58.86 52.22 -20.14
N GLN A 370 59.29 52.77 -18.99
CA GLN A 370 59.41 54.20 -18.75
C GLN A 370 60.72 54.77 -19.35
N ASP A 371 60.66 56.09 -19.57
CA ASP A 371 61.75 57.10 -19.61
C ASP A 371 62.53 57.35 -20.93
N ASN A 372 62.05 58.31 -21.72
CA ASN A 372 62.64 59.67 -21.85
C ASN A 372 61.81 60.57 -22.78
#